data_AF-A0A945W6T9-F1
#
_entry.id   AF-A0A945W6T9-F1
#
_cell.length_a   1.000
_cell.length_b   1.000
_cell.length_c   1.000
_cell.angle_alpha   90.00
_cell.angle_beta   90.00
_cell.angle_gamma   90.00
#
_symmetry.space_group_name_H-M   'P 1'
#
loop_
_entity.id
_entity.type
_entity.pdbx_description
1 polymer ?
#
loop_
_entity_poly.entity_id
_entity_poly.type
_entity_poly.pdbx_seq_one_letter_code
_entity_poly.pdbx_strand_id
1 'polypeptide(L)' 'MEDMSADFRLIKKDGEWKICDLIYQGVSLVHNYRSQIYSFLAKSSYEELV' A
#
# COMPACT_ATOMS: atom_id res chain seq x y z
N MET A 1 -5.42 1.59 25.89
CA MET A 1 -5.77 1.59 24.46
C MET A 1 -4.57 2.20 23.77
N GLU A 2 -3.90 1.45 22.91
CA GLU A 2 -2.71 1.95 22.22
C GLU A 2 -3.16 2.94 21.13
N ASP A 3 -2.56 4.12 21.08
CA ASP A 3 -2.91 5.13 20.08
C ASP A 3 -2.48 4.62 18.69
N MET A 4 -3.47 4.29 17.85
CA MET A 4 -3.22 3.96 16.45
C MET A 4 -3.14 5.25 15.64
N SER A 5 -1.94 5.66 15.27
CA SER A 5 -1.69 6.73 14.31
C SER A 5 -1.25 6.16 12.96
N ALA A 6 -1.66 6.83 11.89
CA ALA A 6 -1.22 6.52 10.54
C ALA A 6 -1.02 7.81 9.76
N ASP A 7 0.04 7.86 8.98
CA ASP A 7 0.31 8.98 8.08
C ASP A 7 -0.19 8.65 6.68
N PHE A 8 -0.66 9.66 5.96
CA PHE A 8 -1.14 9.50 4.60
C PHE A 8 -0.21 10.23 3.63
N ARG A 9 0.27 9.54 2.59
CA ARG A 9 0.84 10.22 1.44
C ARG A 9 -0.28 10.61 0.50
N LEU A 10 -0.25 11.86 0.06
CA LEU A 10 -1.28 12.45 -0.78
C LEU A 10 -0.67 12.84 -2.12
N ILE A 11 -1.47 12.73 -3.18
CA ILE A 11 -1.17 13.25 -4.51
C ILE A 11 -2.27 14.22 -4.93
N LYS A 12 -1.89 15.37 -5.49
CA LYS A 12 -2.84 16.32 -6.05
C LYS A 12 -3.14 15.94 -7.50
N LYS A 13 -4.39 15.61 -7.81
CA LYS A 13 -4.87 15.32 -9.17
C LYS A 13 -6.20 16.01 -9.39
N ASP A 14 -6.36 16.63 -10.56
CA ASP A 14 -7.60 17.31 -10.97
C ASP A 14 -8.08 18.36 -9.97
N GLY A 15 -7.15 19.06 -9.31
CA GLY A 15 -7.44 20.05 -8.28
C GLY A 15 -7.68 19.48 -6.88
N GLU A 16 -7.79 18.16 -6.73
CA GLU A 16 -8.13 17.47 -5.47
C GLU A 16 -6.95 16.70 -4.89
N TRP A 17 -6.90 16.60 -3.56
CA TRP A 17 -5.95 15.73 -2.86
C TRP A 17 -6.54 14.32 -2.75
N LYS A 18 -5.80 13.33 -3.24
CA LYS A 18 -6.15 11.92 -3.18
C LYS A 18 -5.10 11.17 -2.37
N ILE A 19 -5.53 10.27 -1.50
CA ILE A 19 -4.61 9.41 -0.74
C ILE A 19 -3.99 8.42 -1.73
N CYS A 20 -2.66 8.32 -1.73
CA CYS A 20 -1.93 7.37 -2.57
C CYS A 20 -1.18 6.30 -1.77
N ASP A 21 -0.95 6.50 -0.47
CA ASP A 21 -0.29 5.52 0.40
C ASP A 21 -0.69 5.74 1.86
N LEU A 22 -0.76 4.65 2.63
CA LEU A 22 -0.94 4.66 4.08
C LEU A 22 0.36 4.20 4.72
N ILE A 23 0.91 5.01 5.62
CA ILE A 23 2.08 4.68 6.42
C ILE A 23 1.58 4.35 7.82
N TYR A 24 1.62 3.08 8.18
CA TYR A 24 1.26 2.60 9.51
C TYR A 24 2.51 2.11 10.23
N GLN A 25 2.79 2.67 11.41
CA GLN A 25 3.99 2.36 12.20
C GLN A 25 5.29 2.45 11.37
N GLY A 26 5.40 3.47 10.51
CA GLY A 26 6.54 3.68 9.62
C GLY A 26 6.58 2.80 8.36
N VAL A 27 5.62 1.89 8.18
CA VAL A 27 5.55 0.98 7.03
C VAL A 27 4.53 1.46 6.01
N SER A 28 4.98 1.68 4.77
CA SER A 28 4.10 1.94 3.62
C SER A 28 3.32 0.69 3.25
N LEU A 29 1.99 0.78 3.28
CA LEU A 29 1.12 -0.33 2.87
C LEU A 29 1.23 -0.62 1.37
N VAL A 30 1.39 0.41 0.52
CA VAL A 30 1.58 0.18 -0.92
C VAL A 30 2.86 -0.60 -1.17
N HIS A 31 3.97 -0.23 -0.51
CA HIS A 31 5.22 -0.95 -0.65
C HIS A 31 5.09 -2.40 -0.12
N ASN A 32 4.46 -2.56 1.05
CA ASN A 32 4.25 -3.87 1.66
C ASN A 32 3.45 -4.81 0.74
N TYR A 33 2.31 -4.35 0.21
CA TYR A 33 1.48 -5.14 -0.70
C TYR A 33 2.20 -5.48 -2.02
N ARG A 34 2.94 -4.52 -2.61
CA ARG A 34 3.73 -4.80 -3.82
C ARG A 34 4.73 -5.93 -3.59
N SER A 35 5.44 -5.91 -2.46
CA SER A 35 6.41 -6.95 -2.11
C SER A 35 5.74 -8.33 -1.94
N GLN A 36 4.53 -8.37 -1.38
CA GLN A 36 3.75 -9.61 -1.30
C GLN A 36 3.34 -10.13 -2.68
N ILE A 37 2.87 -9.25 -3.57
CA ILE A 37 2.50 -9.62 -4.95
C ILE A 37 3.72 -10.18 -5.69
N TYR A 38 4.88 -9.51 -5.63
CA TYR A 38 6.10 -10.03 -6.25
C TYR A 38 6.51 -11.39 -5.67
N SER A 39 6.40 -11.57 -4.35
CA SER A 39 6.72 -12.84 -3.70
C SER A 39 5.76 -13.97 -4.10
N PHE A 40 4.49 -13.64 -4.33
CA PHE A 40 3.48 -14.58 -4.83
C PHE A 40 3.77 -14.96 -6.29
N LEU A 41 3.94 -13.99 -7.17
CA LEU A 41 4.21 -14.21 -8.60
C LEU A 41 5.54 -14.94 -8.87
N ALA A 42 6.47 -14.92 -7.92
CA ALA A 42 7.69 -15.74 -8.00
C ALA A 42 7.42 -17.26 -7.85
N LYS A 43 6.25 -17.63 -7.33
CA LYS A 43 5.86 -19.02 -7.01
C LYS A 43 4.60 -19.49 -7.75
N SER A 44 3.82 -18.56 -8.26
CA SER A 44 2.46 -18.74 -8.79
C SER A 44 2.21 -17.87 -10.02
N SER A 45 1.18 -18.17 -10.80
CA SER A 45 0.81 -17.35 -11.97
C SER A 45 -0.05 -16.16 -11.58
N TYR A 46 -0.19 -15.17 -12.48
CA TYR A 46 -1.08 -14.02 -12.24
C TYR A 46 -2.55 -14.44 -12.14
N GLU A 47 -2.95 -15.46 -12.89
CA GLU A 47 -4.31 -16.02 -12.84
C GLU A 47 -4.67 -16.58 -11.46
N GLU A 48 -3.69 -17.03 -10.67
CA GLU A 48 -3.92 -17.49 -9.29
C GLU A 48 -4.06 -16.33 -8.29
N LEU A 49 -3.71 -15.10 -8.69
CA LEU A 49 -3.75 -13.91 -7.82
C LEU A 49 -5.11 -13.20 -7.84
N VAL A 50 -5.92 -13.35 -8.90
CA VAL A 50 -7.10 -12.49 -9.20
C VAL A 50 -8.40 -13.29 -9.31
#